data_AF-A0A8J3SQP7-F1
#
_entry.id   AF-A0A8J3SQP7-F1
#
_cell.length_a   1.000
_cell.length_b   1.000
_cell.length_c   1.000
_cell.angle_alpha   90.00
_cell.angle_beta   90.00
_cell.angle_gamma   90.00
#
_symmetry.space_group_name_H-M   'P 1'
#
loop_
_entity.id
_entity.type
_entity.pdbx_description
1 polymer ?
#
loop_
_entity_poly.entity_id
_entity_poly.type
_entity_poly.pdbx_seq_one_letter_code
_entity_poly.pdbx_strand_id
1 'polypeptide(L)'
;MTAANAQPPAAPRAVRPWRPQSQGYVLLLGGFIAVTVIALVNASRLGVPRRGRLLIAAAGVLGLFLDAVMFLGLKDYPVLPLLSLDADLSPSPRVTLTGSLVSMLLCLTVHIVQLGAQRPYDHKGLLLSRGADHAPMWLAGAVAVVIGAPAEYLTLAVLEG
;
A
#
# COMPACT_ATOMS: atom_id res chain seq x y z
N MET A 1 7.15 45.84 15.60
CA MET A 1 8.29 44.91 15.56
C MET A 1 7.85 43.61 16.22
N THR A 2 7.33 42.66 15.45
CA THR A 2 6.88 41.34 15.93
C THR A 2 8.06 40.38 15.88
N ALA A 3 8.46 39.87 17.03
CA ALA A 3 9.49 38.85 17.15
C ALA A 3 9.07 37.63 16.30
N ALA A 4 9.86 37.33 15.27
CA ALA A 4 9.71 36.10 14.53
C ALA A 4 9.86 34.93 15.50
N ASN A 5 8.82 34.10 15.61
CA ASN A 5 8.89 32.79 16.24
C ASN A 5 9.93 31.95 15.49
N ALA A 6 11.19 32.06 15.89
CA ALA A 6 12.25 31.20 15.42
C ALA A 6 12.00 29.81 16.00
N GLN A 7 11.28 29.00 15.23
CA GLN A 7 11.09 27.59 15.53
C GLN A 7 12.47 26.93 15.62
N PRO A 8 12.81 26.26 16.73
CA PRO A 8 14.13 25.65 16.86
C PRO A 8 14.37 24.65 15.73
N PRO A 9 15.62 24.56 15.21
CA PRO A 9 15.94 23.63 14.14
C PRO A 9 15.61 22.22 14.59
N ALA A 10 14.71 21.55 13.86
CA ALA A 10 14.37 20.17 14.13
C ALA A 10 15.65 19.34 14.12
N ALA A 11 15.90 18.59 15.20
CA ALA A 11 17.06 17.73 15.30
C ALA A 11 17.19 16.87 14.03
N PRO A 12 18.40 16.72 13.45
CA PRO A 12 18.58 15.93 12.24
C PRO A 12 18.10 14.51 12.52
N ARG A 13 17.04 14.06 11.81
CA ARG A 13 16.61 12.66 11.90
C ARG A 13 17.76 11.77 11.45
N ALA A 14 18.11 10.79 12.26
CA ALA A 14 19.17 9.81 11.95
C ALA A 14 18.90 9.04 10.64
N VAL A 15 17.63 8.92 10.23
CA VAL A 15 17.21 8.25 8.99
C VAL A 15 16.26 9.15 8.21
N ARG A 16 16.58 9.36 6.92
CA ARG A 16 15.72 10.12 6.01
C ARG A 16 14.47 9.30 5.66
N PRO A 17 13.27 9.88 5.77
CA PRO A 17 12.04 9.21 5.34
C PRO A 17 12.05 8.99 3.81
N TRP A 18 11.26 8.03 3.36
CA TRP A 18 11.12 7.73 1.94
C TRP A 18 10.04 8.59 1.31
N ARG A 19 10.19 8.86 0.00
CA ARG A 19 9.18 9.57 -0.77
C ARG A 19 7.99 8.65 -1.06
N PRO A 20 6.76 9.03 -0.68
CA PRO A 20 5.60 8.18 -0.93
C PRO A 20 5.32 7.95 -2.42
N GLN A 21 5.70 8.89 -3.29
CA GLN A 21 5.60 8.70 -4.75
C GLN A 21 6.42 7.51 -5.27
N SER A 22 7.52 7.16 -4.59
CA SER A 22 8.31 6.00 -4.98
C SER A 22 7.68 4.66 -4.57
N GLN A 23 6.50 4.67 -3.95
CA GLN A 23 5.71 3.47 -3.62
C GLN A 23 4.83 2.98 -4.77
N GLY A 24 4.64 3.79 -5.84
CA GLY A 24 3.70 3.47 -6.91
C GLY A 24 3.95 2.13 -7.60
N TYR A 25 5.21 1.73 -7.83
CA TYR A 25 5.49 0.42 -8.42
C TYR A 25 5.29 -0.73 -7.42
N VAL A 26 5.46 -0.49 -6.11
CA VAL A 26 5.18 -1.51 -5.08
C VAL A 26 3.70 -1.79 -5.03
N LEU A 27 2.86 -0.75 -5.19
CA LEU A 27 1.42 -0.89 -5.34
C LEU A 27 1.04 -1.74 -6.57
N LEU A 28 1.70 -1.51 -7.70
CA LEU A 28 1.39 -2.20 -8.95
C LEU A 28 1.88 -3.64 -9.01
N LEU A 29 2.99 -3.96 -8.34
CA LEU A 29 3.71 -5.23 -8.52
C LEU A 29 3.79 -6.10 -7.26
N GLY A 30 3.59 -5.53 -6.07
CA GLY A 30 3.94 -6.18 -4.80
C GLY A 30 2.79 -6.78 -4.00
N GLY A 31 1.55 -6.43 -4.32
CA GLY A 31 0.38 -6.87 -3.55
C GLY A 31 0.23 -6.20 -2.17
N PHE A 32 -0.77 -6.63 -1.42
CA PHE A 32 -1.12 -6.08 -0.10
C PHE A 32 0.01 -6.21 0.92
N ILE A 33 0.70 -7.35 0.94
CA ILE A 33 1.78 -7.61 1.89
C ILE A 33 2.94 -6.63 1.65
N ALA A 34 3.41 -6.50 0.41
CA ALA A 34 4.52 -5.60 0.10
C ALA A 34 4.19 -4.14 0.40
N VAL A 35 2.99 -3.69 -0.01
CA VAL A 35 2.51 -2.31 0.22
C VAL A 35 2.38 -2.01 1.71
N THR A 36 1.85 -2.96 2.49
CA THR A 36 1.67 -2.78 3.94
C THR A 36 3.00 -2.75 4.67
N VAL A 37 3.90 -3.68 4.36
CA VAL A 37 5.23 -3.74 4.99
C VAL A 37 6.01 -2.46 4.71
N ILE A 38 6.05 -2.01 3.45
CA ILE A 38 6.82 -0.82 3.10
C ILE A 38 6.22 0.45 3.72
N ALA A 39 4.91 0.53 3.85
CA ALA A 39 4.23 1.62 4.55
C ALA A 39 4.53 1.63 6.04
N LEU A 40 4.58 0.47 6.72
CA LEU A 40 4.95 0.38 8.13
C LEU A 40 6.39 0.81 8.39
N VAL A 41 7.32 0.39 7.52
CA VAL A 41 8.72 0.82 7.61
C VAL A 41 8.83 2.33 7.39
N ASN A 42 8.12 2.88 6.40
CA ASN A 42 8.12 4.32 6.16
C ASN A 42 7.52 5.10 7.33
N ALA A 43 6.41 4.62 7.90
CA ALA A 43 5.77 5.22 9.07
C ALA A 43 6.73 5.26 10.28
N SER A 44 7.54 4.23 10.47
CA SER A 44 8.58 4.22 11.51
C SER A 44 9.66 5.29 11.24
N ARG A 45 10.10 5.45 9.99
CA ARG A 45 11.08 6.50 9.59
C ARG A 45 10.53 7.92 9.72
N LEU A 46 9.22 8.08 9.54
CA LEU A 46 8.50 9.35 9.73
C LEU A 46 8.22 9.66 11.21
N GLY A 47 8.43 8.70 12.12
CA GLY A 47 8.11 8.87 13.54
C GLY A 47 6.62 8.79 13.85
N VAL A 48 5.83 8.12 13.02
CA VAL A 48 4.39 7.93 13.23
C VAL A 48 4.16 7.16 14.54
N PRO A 49 3.30 7.67 15.45
CA PRO A 49 3.03 7.02 16.72
C PRO A 49 2.40 5.63 16.51
N ARG A 50 2.47 4.79 17.56
CA ARG A 50 1.97 3.41 17.51
C ARG A 50 0.54 3.29 17.00
N ARG A 51 -0.33 4.24 17.34
CA ARG A 51 -1.72 4.30 16.86
C ARG A 51 -1.82 4.42 15.34
N GLY A 52 -1.02 5.28 14.71
CA GLY A 52 -0.99 5.42 13.25
C GLY A 52 -0.42 4.19 12.55
N ARG A 53 0.60 3.56 13.14
CA ARG A 53 1.15 2.28 12.64
C ARG A 53 0.15 1.12 12.74
N LEU A 54 -0.63 1.06 13.83
CA LEU A 54 -1.71 0.09 13.98
C LEU A 54 -2.81 0.28 12.94
N LEU A 55 -3.18 1.52 12.61
CA LEU A 55 -4.15 1.79 11.54
C LEU A 55 -3.64 1.31 10.18
N ILE A 56 -2.36 1.53 9.86
CA ILE A 56 -1.74 1.02 8.64
C ILE A 56 -1.78 -0.51 8.60
N ALA A 57 -1.41 -1.16 9.70
CA ALA A 57 -1.44 -2.63 9.79
C ALA A 57 -2.86 -3.17 9.64
N ALA A 58 -3.83 -2.57 10.33
CA ALA A 58 -5.24 -2.98 10.27
C ALA A 58 -5.81 -2.82 8.85
N ALA A 59 -5.50 -1.72 8.17
CA ALA A 59 -5.92 -1.50 6.77
C ALA A 59 -5.29 -2.54 5.83
N GLY A 60 -4.01 -2.86 6.01
CA GLY A 60 -3.32 -3.89 5.23
C GLY A 60 -3.90 -5.28 5.42
N VAL A 61 -4.13 -5.68 6.68
CA VAL A 61 -4.75 -6.97 7.02
C VAL A 61 -6.18 -7.06 6.49
N LEU A 62 -6.97 -6.00 6.63
CA LEU A 62 -8.33 -5.97 6.09
C LEU A 62 -8.33 -6.06 4.56
N GLY A 63 -7.42 -5.36 3.89
CA GLY A 63 -7.24 -5.46 2.44
C GLY A 63 -6.91 -6.88 2.00
N LEU A 64 -5.91 -7.51 2.63
CA LEU A 64 -5.52 -8.89 2.34
C LEU A 64 -6.67 -9.88 2.62
N PHE A 65 -7.44 -9.68 3.68
CA PHE A 65 -8.60 -10.50 3.98
C PHE A 65 -9.68 -10.40 2.90
N LEU A 66 -10.02 -9.19 2.47
CA LEU A 66 -11.00 -8.96 1.40
C LEU A 66 -10.51 -9.54 0.07
N ASP A 67 -9.21 -9.39 -0.24
CA ASP A 67 -8.60 -9.98 -1.42
C ASP A 67 -8.66 -11.51 -1.38
N ALA A 68 -8.37 -12.13 -0.24
CA ALA A 68 -8.51 -13.58 -0.05
C ALA A 68 -9.95 -14.05 -0.17
N VAL A 69 -10.92 -13.33 0.41
CA VAL A 69 -12.36 -13.65 0.26
C VAL A 69 -12.78 -13.56 -1.20
N MET A 70 -12.29 -12.58 -1.96
CA MET A 70 -12.56 -12.48 -3.38
C MET A 70 -11.89 -13.60 -4.17
N PHE A 71 -10.65 -13.96 -3.84
CA PHE A 71 -9.91 -15.03 -4.49
C PHE A 71 -10.54 -16.41 -4.25
N LEU A 72 -10.96 -16.69 -3.01
CA LEU A 72 -11.48 -17.99 -2.56
C LEU A 72 -12.99 -18.14 -2.75
N GLY A 73 -13.75 -17.07 -2.51
CA GLY A 73 -15.21 -17.12 -2.38
C GLY A 73 -15.98 -16.58 -3.58
N LEU A 74 -15.34 -15.87 -4.52
CA LEU A 74 -16.03 -15.23 -5.65
C LEU A 74 -15.83 -15.93 -7.00
N LYS A 75 -15.27 -17.15 -7.04
CA LYS A 75 -15.28 -17.97 -8.27
C LYS A 75 -16.71 -18.31 -8.71
N ASP A 76 -17.64 -18.43 -7.75
CA ASP A 76 -19.04 -18.83 -7.97
C ASP A 76 -20.07 -17.69 -7.80
N TYR A 77 -19.67 -16.52 -7.27
CA TYR A 77 -20.59 -15.42 -6.99
C TYR A 77 -20.37 -14.23 -7.94
N PRO A 78 -21.35 -13.88 -8.80
CA PRO A 78 -21.27 -12.70 -9.65
C PRO A 78 -21.54 -11.45 -8.80
N VAL A 79 -20.54 -10.99 -8.04
CA VAL A 79 -20.68 -9.77 -7.22
C VAL A 79 -20.58 -8.50 -8.08
N LEU A 80 -20.20 -8.63 -9.36
CA LEU A 80 -20.23 -7.56 -10.36
C LEU A 80 -21.08 -7.97 -11.59
N PRO A 81 -22.43 -8.03 -11.46
CA PRO A 81 -23.29 -8.21 -12.62
C PRO A 81 -23.28 -6.97 -13.54
N LEU A 82 -22.77 -5.82 -13.08
CA LEU A 82 -22.74 -4.58 -13.88
C LEU A 82 -21.65 -4.55 -14.96
N LEU A 83 -20.65 -5.43 -14.90
CA LEU A 83 -19.57 -5.53 -15.88
C LEU A 83 -19.54 -6.89 -16.61
N SER A 84 -20.41 -7.82 -16.21
CA SER A 84 -20.52 -9.15 -16.80
C SER A 84 -21.71 -9.19 -17.76
N LEU A 85 -21.58 -8.51 -18.90
CA LEU A 85 -22.43 -8.83 -20.05
C LEU A 85 -21.92 -10.16 -20.63
N ASP A 86 -22.75 -11.19 -20.49
CA ASP A 86 -22.67 -12.53 -21.10
C ASP A 86 -21.46 -13.39 -20.72
N ALA A 87 -21.64 -14.15 -19.63
CA ALA A 87 -20.81 -15.28 -19.26
C ALA A 87 -21.49 -16.58 -19.73
N ASP A 88 -21.21 -16.97 -20.97
CA ASP A 88 -21.32 -18.36 -21.37
C ASP A 88 -20.00 -18.80 -22.01
N LEU A 89 -19.40 -19.84 -21.41
CA LEU A 89 -18.30 -20.68 -21.89
C LEU A 89 -16.86 -20.10 -21.86
N SER A 90 -15.99 -20.85 -21.14
CA SER A 90 -14.53 -20.72 -21.00
C SER A 90 -14.04 -19.73 -19.91
N PRO A 91 -13.02 -20.07 -19.09
CA PRO A 91 -12.35 -19.12 -18.20
C PRO A 91 -11.69 -18.04 -19.06
N SER A 92 -12.49 -17.05 -19.43
CA SER A 92 -12.07 -16.00 -20.33
C SER A 92 -11.08 -15.10 -19.60
N PRO A 93 -10.04 -14.58 -20.30
CA PRO A 93 -9.05 -13.65 -19.72
C PRO A 93 -9.67 -12.39 -19.08
N ARG A 94 -10.97 -12.15 -19.31
CA ARG A 94 -11.76 -11.05 -18.74
C ARG A 94 -12.07 -11.24 -17.25
N VAL A 95 -12.31 -12.47 -16.79
CA VAL A 95 -12.55 -12.75 -15.36
C VAL A 95 -11.28 -12.46 -14.54
N THR A 96 -10.12 -12.83 -15.08
CA THR A 96 -8.80 -12.52 -14.49
C THR A 96 -8.52 -11.02 -14.48
N LEU A 97 -8.91 -10.29 -15.52
CA LEU A 97 -8.71 -8.83 -15.61
C LEU A 97 -9.58 -8.07 -14.59
N THR A 98 -10.85 -8.42 -14.44
CA THR A 98 -11.76 -7.77 -13.49
C THR A 98 -11.33 -8.02 -12.04
N GLY A 99 -10.95 -9.26 -11.70
CA GLY A 99 -10.38 -9.57 -10.38
C GLY A 99 -9.12 -8.74 -10.09
N SER A 100 -8.21 -8.68 -11.06
CA SER A 100 -6.97 -7.88 -10.94
C SER A 100 -7.25 -6.38 -10.73
N LEU A 101 -8.24 -5.82 -11.44
CA LEU A 101 -8.64 -4.42 -11.27
C LEU A 101 -9.23 -4.15 -9.88
N VAL A 102 -10.07 -5.04 -9.36
CA VAL A 102 -10.63 -4.86 -8.01
C VAL A 102 -9.54 -4.97 -6.95
N SER A 103 -8.63 -5.95 -7.04
CA SER A 103 -7.48 -6.06 -6.15
C SER A 103 -6.60 -4.80 -6.22
N MET A 104 -6.33 -4.27 -7.42
CA MET A 104 -5.59 -3.00 -7.58
C MET A 104 -6.30 -1.81 -6.94
N LEU A 105 -7.63 -1.70 -7.10
CA LEU A 105 -8.42 -0.62 -6.48
C LEU A 105 -8.43 -0.73 -4.96
N LEU A 106 -8.52 -1.94 -4.42
CA LEU A 106 -8.48 -2.18 -2.98
C LEU A 106 -7.08 -1.87 -2.42
N CYS A 107 -6.03 -2.29 -3.13
CA CYS A 107 -4.64 -1.93 -2.81
C CYS A 107 -4.44 -0.40 -2.85
N LEU A 108 -5.03 0.29 -3.84
CA LEU A 108 -4.98 1.75 -3.95
C LEU A 108 -5.71 2.41 -2.77
N THR A 109 -6.88 1.91 -2.38
CA THR A 109 -7.61 2.43 -1.20
C THR A 109 -6.79 2.26 0.07
N VAL A 110 -6.17 1.10 0.29
CA VAL A 110 -5.26 0.86 1.43
C VAL A 110 -4.08 1.83 1.38
N HIS A 111 -3.48 2.03 0.20
CA HIS A 111 -2.39 2.98 0.01
C HIS A 111 -2.81 4.42 0.35
N ILE A 112 -4.01 4.85 -0.04
CA ILE A 112 -4.55 6.17 0.31
C ILE A 112 -4.70 6.33 1.83
N VAL A 113 -5.21 5.30 2.53
CA VAL A 113 -5.30 5.30 4.00
C VAL A 113 -3.92 5.44 4.64
N GLN A 114 -2.93 4.73 4.10
CA GLN A 114 -1.55 4.80 4.57
C GLN A 114 -0.95 6.19 4.38
N LEU A 115 -1.18 6.82 3.22
CA LEU A 115 -0.77 8.21 2.96
C LEU A 115 -1.45 9.17 3.93
N GLY A 116 -2.75 8.99 4.18
CA GLY A 116 -3.51 9.79 5.13
C GLY A 116 -2.95 9.70 6.56
N ALA A 117 -2.55 8.50 7.00
CA ALA A 117 -1.94 8.30 8.31
C ALA A 117 -0.53 8.91 8.43
N GLN A 118 0.22 8.96 7.32
CA GLN A 118 1.60 9.47 7.29
C GLN A 118 1.68 10.99 7.07
N ARG A 119 0.74 11.58 6.34
CA ARG A 119 0.73 13.00 5.94
C ARG A 119 0.86 13.99 7.10
N PRO A 120 0.20 13.83 8.27
CA PRO A 120 0.36 14.75 9.40
C PRO A 120 1.79 14.80 9.96
N TYR A 121 2.58 13.75 9.72
CA TYR A 121 3.95 13.61 10.20
C TYR A 121 4.99 13.96 9.12
N ASP A 122 4.52 14.41 7.95
CA ASP A 122 5.34 14.94 6.87
C ASP A 122 5.45 16.48 6.99
N HIS A 123 6.40 16.94 7.81
CA HIS A 123 6.46 18.31 8.33
C HIS A 123 6.78 19.40 7.30
N LYS A 124 7.26 19.06 6.10
CA LYS A 124 7.58 20.08 5.07
C LYS A 124 6.71 19.97 3.81
N GLY A 125 5.56 19.29 3.88
CA GLY A 125 4.66 19.12 2.73
C GLY A 125 5.30 18.35 1.56
N LEU A 126 6.15 17.38 1.89
CA LEU A 126 7.21 16.83 1.02
C LEU A 126 6.75 15.68 0.13
N LEU A 127 5.44 15.40 0.06
CA LEU A 127 4.85 14.44 -0.88
C LEU A 127 5.30 14.66 -2.34
N LEU A 128 5.77 15.87 -2.70
CA LEU A 128 6.26 16.24 -4.03
C LEU A 128 7.73 16.71 -4.06
N SER A 129 8.42 16.76 -2.91
CA SER A 129 9.75 17.37 -2.82
C SER A 129 10.86 16.44 -3.33
N ARG A 130 11.51 16.87 -4.41
CA ARG A 130 12.79 16.30 -4.87
C ARG A 130 13.93 17.07 -4.22
N GLY A 131 14.69 16.43 -3.34
CA GLY A 131 15.85 17.03 -2.68
C GLY A 131 16.53 16.14 -1.63
N ALA A 132 17.54 16.70 -0.95
CA ALA A 132 18.38 16.03 0.05
C ALA A 132 17.61 15.50 1.27
N ASP A 133 16.39 15.98 1.49
CA ASP A 133 15.55 15.67 2.65
C ASP A 133 14.94 14.26 2.63
N HIS A 134 14.90 13.56 1.48
CA HIS A 134 14.30 12.23 1.36
C HIS A 134 15.20 11.24 0.65
N ALA A 135 15.13 9.99 1.10
CA ALA A 135 15.78 8.88 0.43
C ALA A 135 14.86 8.26 -0.64
N PRO A 136 15.41 7.80 -1.78
CA PRO A 136 14.69 6.94 -2.71
C PRO A 136 14.28 5.62 -2.04
N MET A 137 13.08 5.13 -2.35
CA MET A 137 12.57 3.83 -1.88
C MET A 137 12.75 2.70 -2.90
N TRP A 138 13.44 2.94 -4.01
CA TRP A 138 13.55 1.99 -5.12
C TRP A 138 14.10 0.62 -4.71
N LEU A 139 15.17 0.59 -3.91
CA LEU A 139 15.74 -0.70 -3.49
C LEU A 139 14.84 -1.39 -2.45
N ALA A 140 14.39 -0.66 -1.43
CA ALA A 140 13.59 -1.23 -0.35
C ALA A 140 12.24 -1.73 -0.84
N GLY A 141 11.59 -1.00 -1.75
CA GLY A 141 10.34 -1.46 -2.34
C GLY A 141 10.55 -2.62 -3.33
N ALA A 142 11.66 -2.69 -4.06
CA ALA A 142 11.97 -3.85 -4.90
C ALA A 142 12.12 -5.12 -4.06
N VAL A 143 12.84 -5.03 -2.94
CA VAL A 143 12.94 -6.12 -1.96
C VAL A 143 11.56 -6.49 -1.41
N ALA A 144 10.72 -5.49 -1.08
CA ALA A 144 9.37 -5.74 -0.60
C ALA A 144 8.50 -6.44 -1.64
N VAL A 145 8.61 -6.10 -2.93
CA VAL A 145 7.89 -6.76 -4.03
C VAL A 145 8.36 -8.21 -4.19
N VAL A 146 9.68 -8.43 -4.25
CA VAL A 146 10.27 -9.77 -4.45
C VAL A 146 9.92 -10.73 -3.31
N ILE A 147 9.72 -10.23 -2.09
CA ILE A 147 9.33 -11.07 -0.94
C ILE A 147 7.81 -11.13 -0.80
N GLY A 148 7.15 -9.99 -0.91
CA GLY A 148 5.73 -9.82 -0.62
C GLY A 148 4.83 -10.50 -1.64
N ALA A 149 5.12 -10.39 -2.94
CA ALA A 149 4.29 -11.01 -3.96
C ALA A 149 4.30 -12.55 -3.86
N PRO A 150 5.45 -13.23 -3.70
CA PRO A 150 5.45 -14.67 -3.44
C PRO A 150 4.79 -15.05 -2.11
N ALA A 151 4.99 -14.27 -1.05
CA ALA A 151 4.36 -14.54 0.25
C ALA A 151 2.83 -14.44 0.16
N GLU A 152 2.33 -13.47 -0.58
CA GLU A 152 0.89 -13.28 -0.81
C GLU A 152 0.33 -14.43 -1.63
N TYR A 153 0.99 -14.77 -2.74
CA TYR A 153 0.62 -15.92 -3.56
C TYR A 153 0.57 -17.22 -2.75
N LEU A 154 1.60 -17.50 -1.94
CA LEU A 154 1.65 -18.68 -1.09
C LEU A 154 0.54 -18.66 -0.03
N THR A 155 0.22 -17.49 0.53
CA THR A 155 -0.88 -17.33 1.49
C THR A 155 -2.20 -17.72 0.83
N LEU A 156 -2.47 -17.20 -0.37
CA LEU A 156 -3.69 -17.51 -1.11
C LEU A 156 -3.75 -18.97 -1.55
N ALA A 157 -2.64 -19.54 -2.03
CA ALA A 157 -2.56 -20.93 -2.45
C ALA A 157 -2.81 -21.91 -1.28
N VAL A 158 -2.25 -21.63 -0.10
CA VAL A 158 -2.51 -22.43 1.11
C VAL A 158 -3.97 -22.35 1.55
N LEU A 159 -4.62 -21.19 1.36
CA LEU A 159 -6.05 -21.04 1.67
C LEU A 159 -6.97 -21.74 0.66
N GLU A 160 -6.50 -21.96 -0.57
CA GLU A 160 -7.25 -22.66 -1.62
C GLU A 160 -7.30 -24.18 -1.39
N GLY A 161 -6.25 -24.75 -0.76
CA GLY A 161 -6.15 -26.18 -0.42
C GLY A 161 -5.26 -26.96 -1.37
#